data_AF-A0A1F2PAW0-F1
#
_entry.id   AF-A0A1F2PAW0-F1
#
_cell.length_a   1.000
_cell.length_b   1.000
_cell.length_c   1.000
_cell.angle_alpha   90.00
_cell.angle_beta   90.00
_cell.angle_gamma   90.00
#
_symmetry.space_group_name_H-M   'P 1'
#
loop_
_entity.id
_entity.type
_entity.pdbx_description
1 polymer ?
#
loop_
_entity_poly.entity_id
_entity_poly.type
_entity_poly.pdbx_seq_one_letter_code
_entity_poly.pdbx_strand_id
1 'polypeptide(L)'
;MLTRRNAPAWAFIAGMIEVVNEYGAQKLKKWLELIGVRLAELEGPGVEGKVKYEMNYSLSCPLYAIFEIPATFETLPSEENGYIDLELLKGERPEEEAAASSVFCIMHHAHRIKRAELAGKKFYHLASRMSASDEPVFNDAAIEMLGIDKKDVKALLDEGAFCIFKYTD
;
A
#
# COMPACT_ATOMS: atom_id res chain seq x y z
N MET A 1 -14.40 -15.83 -14.95
CA MET A 1 -15.82 -15.46 -15.14
C MET A 1 -16.24 -14.50 -14.03
N LEU A 2 -16.96 -13.44 -14.37
CA LEU A 2 -17.49 -12.48 -13.38
C LEU A 2 -18.57 -13.16 -12.51
N THR A 3 -18.50 -12.98 -11.20
CA THR A 3 -19.43 -13.56 -10.22
C THR A 3 -19.87 -12.48 -9.24
N ARG A 4 -20.95 -12.72 -8.48
CA ARG A 4 -21.39 -11.76 -7.45
C ARG A 4 -20.31 -11.50 -6.38
N ARG A 5 -19.47 -12.49 -6.07
CA ARG A 5 -18.41 -12.39 -5.05
C ARG A 5 -17.25 -11.50 -5.50
N ASN A 6 -16.85 -11.59 -6.77
CA ASN A 6 -15.71 -10.82 -7.29
C ASN A 6 -16.13 -9.56 -8.09
N ALA A 7 -17.42 -9.36 -8.38
CA ALA A 7 -17.89 -8.20 -9.13
C ALA A 7 -17.50 -6.85 -8.53
N PRO A 8 -17.57 -6.61 -7.20
CA PRO A 8 -17.11 -5.34 -6.62
C PRO A 8 -15.63 -5.06 -6.88
N ALA A 9 -14.80 -6.10 -6.78
CA ALA A 9 -13.37 -6.00 -7.06
C ALA A 9 -13.08 -5.70 -8.54
N TRP A 10 -13.76 -6.41 -9.45
CA TRP A 10 -13.64 -6.15 -10.89
C TRP A 10 -14.15 -4.76 -11.28
N ALA A 11 -15.23 -4.28 -10.66
CA ALA A 11 -15.73 -2.93 -10.87
C ALA A 11 -14.73 -1.87 -10.37
N PHE A 12 -14.07 -2.12 -9.23
CA PHE A 12 -13.01 -1.26 -8.72
C PHE A 12 -11.81 -1.20 -9.68
N ILE A 13 -11.34 -2.35 -10.15
CA ILE A 13 -10.25 -2.45 -11.14
C ILE A 13 -10.62 -1.74 -12.44
N ALA A 14 -11.83 -1.95 -12.97
CA ALA A 14 -12.30 -1.25 -14.16
C ALA A 14 -12.32 0.27 -13.94
N GLY A 15 -12.80 0.73 -12.78
CA GLY A 15 -12.76 2.15 -12.42
C GLY A 15 -11.34 2.73 -12.39
N MET A 16 -10.35 1.97 -11.89
CA MET A 16 -8.95 2.40 -11.93
C MET A 16 -8.44 2.59 -13.35
N ILE A 17 -8.76 1.65 -14.25
CA ILE A 17 -8.36 1.72 -15.67
C ILE A 17 -8.97 2.95 -16.34
N GLU A 18 -10.27 3.19 -16.16
CA GLU A 18 -10.94 4.36 -16.74
C GLU A 18 -10.36 5.68 -16.20
N VAL A 19 -10.06 5.76 -14.90
CA VAL A 19 -9.43 6.94 -14.30
C VAL A 19 -8.03 7.20 -14.89
N VAL A 20 -7.23 6.16 -15.10
CA VAL A 20 -5.90 6.31 -15.72
C VAL A 20 -6.02 6.75 -17.17
N ASN A 21 -6.92 6.13 -17.94
CA ASN A 21 -7.12 6.46 -19.35
C ASN A 21 -7.58 7.91 -19.54
N GLU A 22 -8.46 8.40 -18.68
CA GLU A 22 -9.02 9.75 -18.80
C GLU A 22 -8.15 10.83 -18.17
N TYR A 23 -7.51 10.55 -17.03
CA TYR A 23 -6.87 11.57 -16.19
C TYR A 23 -5.38 11.33 -15.91
N GLY A 24 -4.84 10.18 -16.29
CA GLY A 24 -3.45 9.81 -16.11
C GLY A 24 -3.08 9.30 -14.70
N ALA A 25 -1.86 8.76 -14.58
CA ALA A 25 -1.37 8.07 -13.38
C ALA A 25 -1.39 8.92 -12.09
N GLN A 26 -1.01 10.20 -12.17
CA GLN A 26 -1.00 11.09 -11.00
C GLN A 26 -2.40 11.33 -10.43
N LYS A 27 -3.41 11.41 -11.29
CA LYS A 27 -4.80 11.56 -10.87
C LYS A 27 -5.34 10.25 -10.29
N LEU A 28 -4.92 9.10 -10.82
CA LEU A 28 -5.21 7.82 -10.17
C LEU A 28 -4.58 7.74 -8.77
N LYS A 29 -3.30 8.11 -8.59
CA LYS A 29 -2.65 8.14 -7.26
C LYS A 29 -3.50 8.94 -6.27
N LYS A 30 -3.83 10.19 -6.63
CA LYS A 30 -4.66 11.07 -5.80
C LYS A 30 -6.04 10.47 -5.49
N TRP A 31 -6.66 9.82 -6.47
CA TRP A 31 -7.96 9.16 -6.27
C TRP A 31 -7.87 8.01 -5.26
N LEU A 32 -6.84 7.16 -5.37
CA LEU A 32 -6.55 6.07 -4.43
C LEU A 32 -6.26 6.59 -3.01
N GLU A 33 -5.48 7.66 -2.90
CA GLU A 33 -5.20 8.31 -1.61
C GLU A 33 -6.48 8.84 -0.96
N LEU A 34 -7.36 9.49 -1.72
CA LEU A 34 -8.64 10.00 -1.23
C LEU A 34 -9.57 8.86 -0.75
N ILE A 35 -9.57 7.72 -1.42
CA ILE A 35 -10.29 6.53 -0.94
C ILE A 35 -9.71 6.06 0.39
N GLY A 36 -8.39 5.93 0.50
CA GLY A 36 -7.72 5.53 1.74
C GLY A 36 -8.05 6.47 2.92
N VAL A 37 -7.99 7.78 2.70
CA VAL A 37 -8.39 8.81 3.68
C VAL A 37 -9.85 8.64 4.07
N ARG A 38 -10.76 8.47 3.10
CA ARG A 38 -12.19 8.30 3.40
C ARG A 38 -12.46 7.05 4.23
N LEU A 39 -11.78 5.93 3.93
CA LEU A 39 -11.89 4.70 4.72
C LEU A 39 -11.40 4.93 6.16
N ALA A 40 -10.30 5.66 6.33
CA ALA A 40 -9.75 6.00 7.65
C ALA A 40 -10.71 6.88 8.47
N GLU A 41 -11.36 7.86 7.84
CA GLU A 41 -12.37 8.71 8.48
C GLU A 41 -13.59 7.92 8.95
N LEU A 42 -14.02 6.92 8.18
CA LEU A 42 -15.14 6.04 8.54
C LEU A 42 -14.79 5.11 9.70
N GLU A 43 -13.52 4.68 9.80
CA GLU A 43 -13.06 3.73 10.81
C GLU A 43 -12.60 4.41 12.11
N GLY A 44 -12.05 5.62 12.02
CA GLY A 44 -11.55 6.40 13.15
C GLY A 44 -10.06 6.18 13.47
N PRO A 45 -9.57 6.78 14.57
CA PRO A 45 -8.16 6.74 14.95
C PRO A 45 -7.66 5.30 15.20
N GLY A 46 -6.40 5.03 14.86
CA GLY A 46 -5.83 3.70 15.15
C GLY A 46 -4.37 3.49 14.78
N VAL A 47 -3.74 2.62 15.56
CA VAL A 47 -2.44 2.00 15.31
C VAL A 47 -2.68 0.50 15.20
N GLU A 48 -2.13 -0.14 14.17
CA GLU A 48 -2.33 -1.56 13.93
C GLU A 48 -1.01 -2.29 13.70
N GLY A 49 -1.10 -3.61 13.50
CA GLY A 49 0.05 -4.47 13.24
C GLY A 49 0.59 -5.12 14.50
N LYS A 50 1.31 -6.23 14.29
CA LYS A 50 2.09 -6.87 15.36
C LYS A 50 3.37 -6.08 15.57
N VAL A 51 3.82 -5.98 16.81
CA VAL A 51 5.04 -5.24 17.15
C VAL A 51 6.22 -6.20 17.26
N LYS A 52 7.33 -5.88 16.57
CA LYS A 52 8.63 -6.55 16.72
C LYS A 52 9.74 -5.61 16.22
N TYR A 53 10.90 -5.61 16.88
CA TYR A 53 12.01 -4.67 16.59
C TYR A 53 11.56 -3.21 16.58
N GLU A 54 10.64 -2.85 17.48
CA GLU A 54 10.00 -1.52 17.54
C GLU A 54 9.31 -1.06 16.23
N MET A 55 9.04 -1.99 15.32
CA MET A 55 8.26 -1.78 14.11
C MET A 55 6.93 -2.51 14.24
N ASN A 56 5.98 -2.10 13.41
CA ASN A 56 4.69 -2.74 13.26
C ASN A 56 4.67 -3.47 11.92
N TYR A 57 4.11 -4.68 11.89
CA TYR A 57 4.00 -5.43 10.65
C TYR A 57 2.65 -6.15 10.55
N SER A 58 2.24 -6.41 9.31
CA SER A 58 1.04 -7.17 9.00
C SER A 58 1.39 -8.40 8.16
N LEU A 59 0.82 -9.54 8.52
CA LEU A 59 0.93 -10.81 7.78
C LEU A 59 -0.09 -10.92 6.63
N SER A 60 -0.90 -9.88 6.44
CA SER A 60 -1.84 -9.75 5.33
C SER A 60 -2.15 -8.27 5.14
N CYS A 61 -2.20 -7.78 3.91
CA CYS A 61 -2.77 -6.47 3.63
C CYS A 61 -4.32 -6.59 3.64
N PRO A 62 -5.04 -5.88 4.54
CA PRO A 62 -6.50 -6.01 4.63
C PRO A 62 -7.20 -5.58 3.34
N LEU A 63 -6.63 -4.62 2.62
CA LEU A 63 -7.14 -4.18 1.32
C LEU A 63 -6.89 -5.24 0.24
N TYR A 64 -5.77 -5.97 0.29
CA TYR A 64 -5.51 -7.10 -0.61
C TYR A 64 -6.43 -8.30 -0.30
N ALA A 65 -6.75 -8.55 0.98
CA ALA A 65 -7.64 -9.63 1.40
C ALA A 65 -9.09 -9.44 0.90
N ILE A 66 -9.54 -8.20 0.72
CA ILE A 66 -10.85 -7.88 0.12
C ILE A 66 -10.88 -8.25 -1.37
N PHE A 67 -9.75 -8.12 -2.04
CA PHE A 67 -9.59 -8.43 -3.45
C PHE A 67 -8.91 -9.80 -3.61
N GLU A 68 -9.47 -10.92 -3.11
CA GLU A 68 -9.01 -12.33 -3.27
C GLU A 68 -8.52 -12.75 -4.69
N ILE A 69 -7.49 -12.10 -5.19
CA ILE A 69 -7.32 -11.89 -6.61
C ILE A 69 -5.83 -11.68 -6.93
N PRO A 70 -5.00 -12.72 -6.83
CA PRO A 70 -3.83 -12.85 -7.68
C PRO A 70 -4.25 -13.00 -9.16
N ALA A 71 -5.29 -13.81 -9.40
CA ALA A 71 -5.67 -14.24 -10.75
C ALA A 71 -6.25 -13.15 -11.68
N THR A 72 -6.94 -12.12 -11.17
CA THR A 72 -7.41 -11.02 -12.04
C THR A 72 -6.25 -10.08 -12.40
N PHE A 73 -5.30 -9.86 -11.49
CA PHE A 73 -4.16 -9.00 -11.79
C PHE A 73 -3.26 -9.60 -12.86
N GLU A 74 -3.08 -10.91 -12.86
CA GLU A 74 -2.37 -11.61 -13.95
C GLU A 74 -3.11 -11.55 -15.30
N THR A 75 -4.43 -11.32 -15.32
CA THR A 75 -5.22 -11.20 -16.56
C THR A 75 -5.26 -9.80 -17.15
N LEU A 76 -4.70 -8.79 -16.49
CA LEU A 76 -4.61 -7.44 -17.03
C LEU A 76 -3.34 -7.34 -17.91
N PRO A 77 -3.47 -7.00 -19.22
CA PRO A 77 -2.33 -6.85 -20.12
C PRO A 77 -1.26 -5.92 -19.54
N SER A 78 -0.05 -6.44 -19.33
CA SER A 78 1.01 -5.81 -18.55
C SER A 78 1.69 -4.61 -19.22
N GLU A 79 1.60 -4.46 -20.54
CA GLU A 79 2.40 -3.45 -21.27
C GLU A 79 1.58 -2.32 -21.91
N GLU A 80 0.29 -2.49 -22.16
CA GLU A 80 -0.55 -1.45 -22.79
C GLU A 80 -1.56 -0.78 -21.82
N ASN A 81 -1.80 -1.35 -20.64
CA ASN A 81 -2.88 -0.91 -19.74
C ASN A 81 -2.44 -0.16 -18.48
N GLY A 82 -1.31 0.56 -18.53
CA GLY A 82 -1.03 1.54 -17.49
C GLY A 82 -0.92 0.92 -16.09
N TYR A 83 -0.18 -0.18 -15.97
CA TYR A 83 0.48 -0.46 -14.70
C TYR A 83 1.34 0.75 -14.39
N ILE A 84 0.85 1.58 -13.48
CA ILE A 84 1.51 2.81 -13.13
C ILE A 84 2.93 2.44 -12.73
N ASP A 85 3.92 3.01 -13.42
CA ASP A 85 5.28 2.99 -12.92
C ASP A 85 5.26 3.69 -11.55
N LEU A 86 5.38 2.89 -10.49
CA LEU A 86 5.28 3.36 -9.11
C LEU A 86 6.43 4.31 -8.78
N GLU A 87 7.53 4.27 -9.53
CA GLU A 87 8.62 5.24 -9.42
C GLU A 87 8.16 6.65 -9.83
N LEU A 88 7.28 6.77 -10.83
CA LEU A 88 6.72 8.06 -11.25
C LEU A 88 5.79 8.68 -10.20
N LEU A 89 5.37 7.91 -9.19
CA LEU A 89 4.47 8.37 -8.14
C LEU A 89 5.18 8.88 -6.88
N LYS A 90 6.52 8.77 -6.81
CA LYS A 90 7.30 9.28 -5.68
C LYS A 90 7.23 10.82 -5.66
N GLY A 91 6.79 11.38 -4.54
CA GLY A 91 6.80 12.81 -4.30
C GLY A 91 8.18 13.35 -3.92
N GLU A 92 8.23 14.64 -3.61
CA GLU A 92 9.46 15.35 -3.18
C GLU A 92 10.00 14.87 -1.82
N ARG A 93 9.20 14.12 -1.06
CA ARG A 93 9.49 13.63 0.28
C ARG A 93 9.42 12.10 0.32
N PRO A 94 10.44 11.41 -0.23
CA PRO A 94 10.40 9.95 -0.39
C PRO A 94 10.24 9.20 0.94
N GLU A 95 10.69 9.78 2.06
CA GLU A 95 10.53 9.20 3.40
C GLU A 95 9.08 9.11 3.88
N GLU A 96 8.18 9.94 3.32
CA GLU A 96 6.75 9.93 3.62
C GLU A 96 5.93 9.17 2.58
N GLU A 97 6.56 8.60 1.56
CA GLU A 97 5.85 7.86 0.52
C GLU A 97 5.68 6.38 0.86
N ALA A 98 4.72 5.74 0.19
CA ALA A 98 4.52 4.31 0.34
C ALA A 98 5.71 3.52 -0.21
N ALA A 99 6.24 2.55 0.55
CA ALA A 99 6.99 1.42 0.00
C ALA A 99 6.05 0.57 -0.87
N ALA A 100 5.77 0.99 -2.10
CA ALA A 100 4.69 0.43 -2.90
C ALA A 100 5.17 -0.71 -3.81
N SER A 101 4.73 -1.94 -3.51
CA SER A 101 4.82 -3.09 -4.43
C SER A 101 3.58 -3.21 -5.32
N SER A 102 2.52 -2.45 -5.03
CA SER A 102 1.33 -2.30 -5.88
C SER A 102 0.66 -0.95 -5.69
N VAL A 103 -0.24 -0.62 -6.62
CA VAL A 103 -1.17 0.51 -6.50
C VAL A 103 -2.04 0.45 -5.22
N PHE A 104 -2.33 -0.74 -4.68
CA PHE A 104 -3.05 -0.85 -3.41
C PHE A 104 -2.22 -0.40 -2.21
N CYS A 105 -0.89 -0.48 -2.29
CA CYS A 105 -0.02 0.05 -1.24
C CYS A 105 -0.22 1.56 -1.08
N ILE A 106 -0.56 2.29 -2.15
CA ILE A 106 -0.85 3.74 -2.10
C ILE A 106 -2.11 3.99 -1.27
N MET A 107 -3.20 3.26 -1.57
CA MET A 107 -4.45 3.38 -0.82
C MET A 107 -4.28 2.95 0.64
N HIS A 108 -3.57 1.84 0.88
CA HIS A 108 -3.28 1.35 2.22
C HIS A 108 -2.45 2.34 3.03
N HIS A 109 -1.43 2.90 2.41
CA HIS A 109 -0.57 3.92 3.00
C HIS A 109 -1.38 5.16 3.41
N ALA A 110 -2.21 5.71 2.51
CA ALA A 110 -3.06 6.86 2.81
C ALA A 110 -4.06 6.57 3.95
N HIS A 111 -4.65 5.37 3.95
CA HIS A 111 -5.50 4.90 5.05
C HIS A 111 -4.74 4.89 6.38
N ARG A 112 -3.54 4.31 6.42
CA ARG A 112 -2.73 4.21 7.64
C ARG A 112 -2.24 5.56 8.15
N ILE A 113 -1.78 6.44 7.25
CA ILE A 113 -1.39 7.82 7.62
C ILE A 113 -2.57 8.51 8.29
N LYS A 114 -3.75 8.48 7.67
CA LYS A 114 -4.88 9.23 8.21
C LYS A 114 -5.33 8.69 9.57
N ARG A 115 -5.33 7.36 9.77
CA ARG A 115 -5.65 6.78 11.08
C ARG A 115 -4.61 7.08 12.14
N ALA A 116 -3.34 7.14 11.78
CA ALA A 116 -2.26 7.58 12.66
C ALA A 116 -2.45 9.04 13.07
N GLU A 117 -2.69 9.92 12.10
CA GLU A 117 -2.93 11.36 12.30
C GLU A 117 -4.08 11.58 13.28
N LEU A 118 -5.22 10.90 13.05
CA LEU A 118 -6.38 10.96 13.95
C LEU A 118 -6.07 10.47 15.36
N ALA A 119 -5.07 9.58 15.52
CA ALA A 119 -4.58 9.09 16.80
C ALA A 119 -3.44 9.95 17.40
N GLY A 120 -3.09 11.09 16.76
CA GLY A 120 -2.00 11.96 17.19
C GLY A 120 -0.61 11.37 16.96
N LYS A 121 -0.44 10.55 15.92
CA LYS A 121 0.82 9.88 15.57
C LYS A 121 1.21 10.12 14.13
N LYS A 122 2.50 9.97 13.84
CA LYS A 122 2.99 9.86 12.46
C LYS A 122 3.08 8.40 12.04
N PHE A 123 3.13 8.17 10.73
CA PHE A 123 3.23 6.84 10.13
C PHE A 123 4.25 6.87 9.00
N TYR A 124 5.10 5.85 8.97
CA TYR A 124 6.12 5.66 7.94
C TYR A 124 6.06 4.22 7.43
N HIS A 125 5.95 4.05 6.12
CA HIS A 125 5.88 2.74 5.48
C HIS A 125 7.27 2.30 5.04
N LEU A 126 7.82 1.31 5.73
CA LEU A 126 9.22 0.92 5.62
C LEU A 126 9.47 -0.11 4.52
N ALA A 127 8.57 -1.07 4.39
CA ALA A 127 8.65 -2.07 3.35
C ALA A 127 7.30 -2.71 3.06
N SER A 128 7.14 -3.18 1.83
CA SER A 128 6.05 -4.08 1.47
C SER A 128 6.55 -5.22 0.58
N ARG A 129 5.75 -6.28 0.51
CA ARG A 129 5.94 -7.38 -0.42
C ARG A 129 4.57 -7.86 -0.87
N MET A 130 4.39 -8.04 -2.17
CA MET A 130 3.20 -8.68 -2.70
C MET A 130 3.35 -10.20 -2.67
N SER A 131 2.26 -10.92 -2.41
CA SER A 131 2.22 -12.38 -2.54
C SER A 131 2.46 -12.85 -3.97
N ALA A 132 2.09 -12.04 -4.97
CA ALA A 132 2.15 -12.42 -6.37
C ALA A 132 3.58 -12.36 -6.93
N SER A 133 4.35 -11.33 -6.59
CA SER A 133 5.73 -11.19 -7.08
C SER A 133 6.78 -11.76 -6.11
N ASP A 134 6.46 -11.87 -4.82
CA ASP A 134 7.41 -12.19 -3.72
C ASP A 134 8.63 -11.24 -3.62
N GLU A 135 8.69 -10.22 -4.46
CA GLU A 135 9.74 -9.20 -4.46
C GLU A 135 9.44 -8.12 -3.41
N PRO A 136 10.34 -7.91 -2.43
CA PRO A 136 10.18 -6.86 -1.44
C PRO A 136 10.58 -5.49 -2.01
N VAL A 137 9.77 -4.48 -1.69
CA VAL A 137 10.05 -3.07 -1.93
C VAL A 137 10.34 -2.39 -0.60
N PHE A 138 11.45 -1.65 -0.52
CA PHE A 138 11.88 -0.93 0.67
C PHE A 138 11.74 0.59 0.45
N ASN A 139 11.32 1.31 1.49
CA ASN A 139 11.49 2.76 1.57
C ASN A 139 12.78 3.05 2.33
N ASP A 140 13.89 3.05 1.60
CA ASP A 140 15.22 3.27 2.19
C ASP A 140 15.34 4.66 2.84
N ALA A 141 14.68 5.68 2.30
CA ALA A 141 14.68 7.02 2.89
C ALA A 141 14.01 7.06 4.27
N ALA A 142 12.87 6.36 4.44
CA ALA A 142 12.21 6.25 5.74
C ALA A 142 13.01 5.42 6.74
N ILE A 143 13.61 4.30 6.28
CA ILE A 143 14.44 3.42 7.11
C ILE A 143 15.65 4.20 7.65
N GLU A 144 16.35 4.94 6.79
CA GLU A 144 17.50 5.76 7.17
C GLU A 144 17.12 6.88 8.12
N MET A 145 16.07 7.65 7.80
CA MET A 145 15.60 8.76 8.64
C MET A 145 15.24 8.30 10.06
N LEU A 146 14.63 7.12 10.20
CA LEU A 146 14.19 6.58 11.49
C LEU A 146 15.29 5.80 12.22
N GLY A 147 16.48 5.66 11.64
CA GLY A 147 17.59 4.93 12.23
C GLY A 147 17.30 3.43 12.43
N ILE A 148 16.49 2.83 11.56
CA ILE A 148 16.10 1.42 11.65
C ILE A 148 17.15 0.54 10.95
N ASP A 149 17.55 -0.57 11.56
CA ASP A 149 18.42 -1.53 10.89
C ASP A 149 17.63 -2.25 9.77
N LYS A 150 18.09 -2.09 8.53
CA LYS A 150 17.51 -2.75 7.36
C LYS A 150 17.50 -4.29 7.50
N LYS A 151 18.40 -4.87 8.31
CA LYS A 151 18.40 -6.30 8.63
C LYS A 151 17.16 -6.73 9.42
N ASP A 152 16.68 -5.90 10.34
CA ASP A 152 15.46 -6.19 11.11
C ASP A 152 14.22 -6.09 10.21
N VAL A 153 14.20 -5.13 9.29
CA VAL A 153 13.15 -5.03 8.25
C VAL A 153 13.14 -6.29 7.39
N LYS A 154 14.32 -6.74 6.95
CA LYS A 154 14.45 -7.97 6.16
C LYS A 154 14.02 -9.21 6.95
N ALA A 155 14.38 -9.31 8.23
CA ALA A 155 13.98 -10.44 9.06
C ALA A 155 12.46 -10.56 9.17
N LEU A 156 11.74 -9.44 9.31
CA LEU A 156 10.27 -9.43 9.29
C LEU A 156 9.69 -9.89 7.96
N LEU A 157 10.28 -9.48 6.83
CA LEU A 157 9.89 -9.98 5.51
C LEU A 157 10.14 -11.49 5.40
N ASP A 158 11.30 -11.98 5.82
CA ASP A 158 11.63 -13.41 5.80
C ASP A 158 10.66 -14.23 6.69
N GLU A 159 10.11 -13.63 7.75
CA GLU A 159 9.07 -14.22 8.62
C GLU A 159 7.64 -14.19 8.03
N GLY A 160 7.47 -13.64 6.83
CA GLY A 160 6.17 -13.61 6.14
C GLY A 160 5.41 -12.29 6.26
N ALA A 161 6.03 -11.20 6.72
CA ALA A 161 5.39 -9.89 6.67
C ALA A 161 5.13 -9.45 5.22
N PHE A 162 3.97 -8.81 5.01
CA PHE A 162 3.57 -8.19 3.74
C PHE A 162 3.72 -6.68 3.75
N CYS A 163 3.61 -6.07 4.93
CA CYS A 163 3.68 -4.63 5.11
C CYS A 163 4.32 -4.36 6.46
N ILE A 164 5.35 -3.51 6.48
CA ILE A 164 6.14 -3.14 7.65
C ILE A 164 6.16 -1.62 7.74
N PHE A 165 5.86 -1.10 8.92
CA PHE A 165 5.66 0.32 9.16
C PHE A 165 6.07 0.70 10.58
N LYS A 166 6.35 1.99 10.79
CA LYS A 166 6.61 2.53 12.12
C LYS A 166 5.67 3.69 12.39
N TYR A 167 5.12 3.72 13.60
CA TYR A 167 4.42 4.88 14.12
C TYR A 167 5.36 5.62 15.07
N THR A 168 5.31 6.95 15.03
CA THR A 168 6.01 7.81 16.00
C THR A 168 5.01 8.75 16.64
N ASP A 169 5.40 9.30 17.79
CA ASP A 169 4.72 10.47 18.34
C ASP A 169 5.03 11.74 17.51
#